data_AF-A0A6F9BZF3-F1
#
_entry.id   AF-A0A6F9BZF3-F1
#
_cell.length_a   1.000
_cell.length_b   1.000
_cell.length_c   1.000
_cell.angle_alpha   90.00
_cell.angle_beta   90.00
_cell.angle_gamma   90.00
#
_symmetry.space_group_name_H-M   'P 1'
#
loop_
_entity.id
_entity.type
_entity.pdbx_description
1 polymer ?
#
loop_
_entity_poly.entity_id
_entity_poly.type
_entity_poly.pdbx_seq_one_letter_code
_entity_poly.pdbx_strand_id
1 'polypeptide(L)'
;MSGDDAPAQQQNAEETKQENKPSEEPKAESKPESPPASATEAAATPAATEKVPEEEQFTYRSLVLSGYGGYDKVKLQVKKGKPAVKAGEVMVRVKACGLNFADLLARQGLYDRLPSPPVTPGMECSGEIEAVGEEVTDRKVGDKVLVLNRCGLWQEVAVVPATHTFLIPEGMTFEEAAALPVNYITAYMMLFDFGNLRPNQSILIHSAAGRTQSP
;
A
#
# COMPACT_ATOMS: atom_id res chain seq x y z
N MET A 1 13.33 66.11 -15.22
CA MET A 1 14.44 65.45 -15.93
C MET A 1 14.12 63.96 -15.89
N SER A 2 13.70 63.29 -16.97
CA SER A 2 14.35 63.05 -18.29
C SER A 2 15.63 62.22 -18.15
N GLY A 3 15.87 61.14 -18.90
CA GLY A 3 15.06 60.39 -19.91
C GLY A 3 15.15 58.87 -19.62
N ASP A 4 14.30 58.02 -20.18
CA ASP A 4 14.43 57.47 -21.55
C ASP A 4 15.84 56.93 -21.86
N ASP A 5 15.96 55.60 -22.02
CA ASP A 5 16.14 55.06 -23.37
C ASP A 5 15.78 53.57 -23.46
N ALA A 6 15.03 53.22 -24.51
CA ALA A 6 14.86 51.87 -25.02
C ALA A 6 14.66 51.96 -26.54
N PRO A 7 15.27 51.04 -27.30
CA PRO A 7 14.55 50.39 -28.41
C PRO A 7 14.51 48.86 -28.17
N ALA A 8 13.41 48.12 -28.38
CA ALA A 8 12.53 48.04 -29.56
C ALA A 8 13.35 47.57 -30.80
N GLN A 9 13.08 46.45 -31.47
CA GLN A 9 11.91 46.00 -32.26
C GLN A 9 12.25 44.55 -32.79
N GLN A 10 11.43 43.71 -33.44
CA GLN A 10 10.03 43.64 -33.90
C GLN A 10 9.71 42.13 -34.13
N GLN A 11 8.56 41.59 -33.70
CA GLN A 11 7.28 41.41 -34.43
C GLN A 11 7.31 40.58 -35.73
N ASN A 12 6.56 39.46 -35.72
CA ASN A 12 5.39 39.14 -36.57
C ASN A 12 4.91 37.71 -36.21
N ALA A 13 3.64 37.37 -35.97
CA ALA A 13 2.38 37.63 -36.72
C ALA A 13 2.44 36.99 -38.13
N GLU A 14 1.45 36.27 -38.66
CA GLU A 14 0.06 36.02 -38.24
C GLU A 14 -0.45 34.71 -38.90
N GLU A 15 -1.65 34.27 -38.51
CA GLU A 15 -2.67 33.44 -39.19
C GLU A 15 -2.35 32.76 -40.55
N THR A 16 -2.90 31.58 -40.88
CA THR A 16 -4.33 31.43 -41.24
C THR A 16 -4.75 29.95 -41.40
N LYS A 17 -5.99 29.64 -40.98
CA LYS A 17 -7.02 28.63 -41.39
C LYS A 17 -6.64 27.51 -42.43
N GLN A 18 -7.29 26.34 -42.50
CA GLN A 18 -8.75 26.11 -42.38
C GLN A 18 -9.14 24.61 -42.32
N GLU A 19 -10.31 24.32 -41.74
CA GLU A 19 -11.31 23.24 -41.97
C GLU A 19 -10.91 21.94 -42.71
N ASN A 20 -11.30 20.73 -42.26
CA ASN A 20 -12.71 20.31 -42.26
C ASN A 20 -13.03 19.05 -41.42
N LYS A 21 -14.33 18.82 -41.16
CA LYS A 21 -14.94 17.63 -40.52
C LYS A 21 -16.32 17.39 -41.18
N PRO A 22 -17.07 16.33 -40.81
CA PRO A 22 -17.05 14.95 -41.31
C PRO A 22 -18.07 14.69 -42.45
N SER A 23 -18.04 13.47 -43.01
CA SER A 23 -19.17 12.81 -43.70
C SER A 23 -19.13 11.31 -43.34
N GLU A 24 -20.16 10.64 -42.80
CA GLU A 24 -21.61 10.53 -43.12
C GLU A 24 -21.92 9.33 -44.04
N GLU A 25 -22.45 8.26 -43.46
CA GLU A 25 -23.16 7.16 -44.15
C GLU A 25 -24.62 7.54 -44.43
N PRO A 26 -25.24 6.95 -45.46
CA PRO A 26 -26.51 6.26 -45.17
C PRO A 26 -26.80 4.98 -45.99
N LYS A 27 -27.46 4.00 -45.33
CA LYS A 27 -28.66 3.18 -45.70
C LYS A 27 -29.00 2.96 -47.20
N ALA A 28 -29.64 1.89 -47.69
CA ALA A 28 -30.15 0.58 -47.24
C ALA A 28 -31.02 0.03 -48.42
N GLU A 29 -31.53 -1.22 -48.31
CA GLU A 29 -32.66 -1.85 -49.07
C GLU A 29 -32.36 -2.55 -50.43
N SER A 30 -33.05 -3.63 -50.86
CA SER A 30 -33.92 -4.63 -50.19
C SER A 30 -34.16 -5.94 -51.03
N LYS A 31 -34.69 -6.97 -50.35
CA LYS A 31 -35.40 -8.27 -50.69
C LYS A 31 -35.90 -8.59 -52.13
N PRO A 32 -36.22 -9.88 -52.48
CA PRO A 32 -37.29 -10.75 -51.89
C PRO A 32 -36.85 -12.21 -51.56
N GLU A 33 -37.40 -13.01 -50.60
CA GLU A 33 -38.77 -13.54 -50.34
C GLU A 33 -39.36 -14.46 -51.46
N SER A 34 -39.97 -15.64 -51.26
CA SER A 34 -40.11 -16.69 -50.17
C SER A 34 -40.93 -17.91 -50.76
N PRO A 35 -41.57 -18.89 -50.05
CA PRO A 35 -41.59 -19.27 -48.63
C PRO A 35 -41.22 -20.76 -48.28
N PRO A 36 -42.08 -21.77 -47.92
CA PRO A 36 -41.80 -22.52 -46.66
C PRO A 36 -41.97 -24.06 -46.65
N ALA A 37 -41.47 -24.73 -45.59
CA ALA A 37 -42.01 -26.01 -45.12
C ALA A 37 -41.73 -26.30 -43.62
N SER A 38 -42.79 -26.67 -42.90
CA SER A 38 -42.88 -27.42 -41.62
C SER A 38 -42.09 -26.96 -40.38
N ALA A 39 -42.84 -26.59 -39.34
CA ALA A 39 -42.36 -26.56 -37.96
C ALA A 39 -42.31 -27.97 -37.34
N THR A 40 -41.46 -28.16 -36.34
CA THR A 40 -41.58 -29.23 -35.34
C THR A 40 -41.21 -28.67 -33.97
N GLU A 41 -42.17 -28.60 -33.05
CA GLU A 41 -41.91 -28.23 -31.65
C GLU A 41 -41.15 -29.35 -30.94
N ALA A 42 -40.01 -29.00 -30.33
CA ALA A 42 -39.30 -29.84 -29.38
C ALA A 42 -39.24 -29.11 -28.04
N ALA A 43 -39.97 -29.62 -27.05
CA ALA A 43 -40.00 -29.04 -25.71
C ALA A 43 -38.62 -29.14 -25.04
N ALA A 44 -37.94 -27.99 -24.90
CA ALA A 44 -36.69 -27.91 -24.18
C ALA A 44 -36.94 -27.98 -22.67
N THR A 45 -36.49 -29.04 -22.02
CA THR A 45 -36.37 -29.12 -20.56
C THR A 45 -35.51 -27.95 -20.08
N PRO A 46 -35.92 -27.19 -19.04
CA PRO A 46 -35.06 -26.14 -18.50
C PRO A 46 -33.81 -26.79 -17.91
N ALA A 47 -32.66 -26.56 -18.55
CA ALA A 47 -31.36 -26.94 -18.00
C ALA A 47 -31.20 -26.24 -16.65
N ALA A 48 -31.06 -27.02 -15.57
CA ALA A 48 -30.77 -26.46 -14.26
C ALA A 48 -29.45 -25.69 -14.33
N THR A 49 -29.49 -24.41 -14.01
CA THR A 49 -28.28 -23.58 -13.99
C THR A 49 -27.36 -24.09 -12.89
N GLU A 50 -26.37 -24.89 -13.28
CA GLU A 50 -25.34 -25.39 -12.39
C GLU A 50 -24.61 -24.17 -11.80
N LYS A 51 -24.79 -23.95 -10.49
CA LYS A 51 -24.10 -22.87 -9.80
C LYS A 51 -22.62 -23.19 -9.83
N VAL A 52 -21.86 -22.45 -10.64
CA VAL A 52 -20.40 -22.38 -10.52
C VAL A 52 -20.10 -22.15 -9.05
N PRO A 53 -19.29 -23.00 -8.38
CA PRO A 53 -18.99 -22.82 -6.98
C PRO A 53 -18.34 -21.45 -6.80
N GLU A 54 -18.87 -20.65 -5.88
CA GLU A 54 -18.26 -19.37 -5.51
C GLU A 54 -16.87 -19.68 -4.96
N GLU A 55 -15.81 -19.32 -5.70
CA GLU A 55 -14.45 -19.42 -5.20
C GLU A 55 -14.37 -18.66 -3.87
N GLU A 56 -13.92 -19.33 -2.80
CA GLU A 56 -13.73 -18.69 -1.49
C GLU A 56 -12.69 -17.58 -1.62
N GLN A 57 -13.16 -16.37 -1.89
CA GLN A 57 -12.31 -15.24 -2.21
C GLN A 57 -11.45 -14.90 -1.00
N PHE A 58 -10.12 -15.04 -1.15
CA PHE A 58 -9.16 -14.81 -0.07
C PHE A 58 -9.47 -13.53 0.70
N THR A 59 -9.54 -13.62 2.03
CA THR A 59 -9.73 -12.47 2.90
C THR A 59 -8.64 -12.39 3.96
N TYR A 60 -8.42 -11.18 4.47
CA TYR A 60 -7.48 -10.93 5.56
C TYR A 60 -7.89 -9.69 6.36
N ARG A 61 -7.53 -9.64 7.63
CA ARG A 61 -7.88 -8.57 8.55
C ARG A 61 -6.84 -7.46 8.55
N SER A 62 -7.31 -6.22 8.74
CA SER A 62 -6.49 -5.01 8.87
C SER A 62 -7.10 -4.06 9.89
N LEU A 63 -6.27 -3.41 10.70
CA LEU A 63 -6.69 -2.25 11.47
C LEU A 63 -6.57 -1.00 10.60
N VAL A 64 -7.69 -0.30 10.42
CA VAL A 64 -7.80 0.91 9.60
C VAL A 64 -8.19 2.08 10.50
N LEU A 65 -7.38 3.13 10.48
CA LEU A 65 -7.72 4.43 11.03
C LEU A 65 -8.69 5.11 10.05
N SER A 66 -9.95 5.30 10.44
CA SER A 66 -11.00 5.88 9.58
C SER A 66 -11.07 7.42 9.64
N GLY A 67 -10.37 8.03 10.59
CA GLY A 67 -10.29 9.48 10.81
C GLY A 67 -9.39 9.78 12.00
N TYR A 68 -9.00 11.04 12.21
CA TYR A 68 -8.25 11.42 13.41
C TYR A 68 -9.17 11.46 14.65
N GLY A 69 -8.62 11.19 15.84
CA GLY A 69 -9.33 11.37 17.11
C GLY A 69 -9.10 10.26 18.14
N GLY A 70 -10.20 9.68 18.65
CA GLY A 70 -10.21 8.65 19.69
C GLY A 70 -9.89 7.23 19.21
N TYR A 71 -10.03 6.24 20.09
CA TYR A 71 -9.91 4.83 19.71
C TYR A 71 -11.09 4.34 18.87
N ASP A 72 -12.23 5.05 18.92
CA ASP A 72 -13.39 4.82 18.07
C ASP A 72 -13.07 4.89 16.57
N LYS A 73 -11.98 5.58 16.19
CA LYS A 73 -11.49 5.70 14.81
C LYS A 73 -10.67 4.52 14.32
N VAL A 74 -10.19 3.64 15.20
CA VAL A 74 -9.47 2.43 14.80
C VAL A 74 -10.48 1.32 14.59
N LYS A 75 -10.67 0.89 13.34
CA LYS A 75 -11.64 -0.14 12.95
C LYS A 75 -10.95 -1.37 12.42
N LEU A 76 -11.37 -2.55 12.88
CA LEU A 76 -11.05 -3.80 12.22
C LEU A 76 -11.84 -3.87 10.91
N GLN A 77 -11.16 -4.10 9.78
CA GLN A 77 -11.76 -4.33 8.47
C GLN A 77 -11.28 -5.66 7.90
N VAL A 78 -12.18 -6.37 7.23
CA VAL A 78 -11.86 -7.56 6.42
C VAL A 78 -11.67 -7.09 4.98
N LYS A 79 -10.44 -7.18 4.48
CA LYS A 79 -10.10 -6.89 3.08
C LYS A 79 -10.32 -8.17 2.25
N LYS A 80 -10.76 -8.00 1.00
CA LYS A 80 -11.02 -9.07 0.04
C LYS A 80 -9.97 -9.07 -1.08
N GLY A 81 -9.66 -10.26 -1.59
CA GLY A 81 -8.62 -10.50 -2.58
C GLY A 81 -7.23 -10.56 -1.96
N LYS A 82 -6.38 -11.46 -2.46
CA LYS A 82 -4.95 -11.49 -2.11
C LYS A 82 -4.28 -10.28 -2.80
N PRO A 83 -3.52 -9.42 -2.09
CA PRO A 83 -2.84 -8.29 -2.73
C PRO A 83 -1.89 -8.75 -3.83
N ALA A 84 -1.80 -7.99 -4.92
CA ALA A 84 -0.79 -8.22 -5.95
C ALA A 84 0.61 -7.88 -5.40
N VAL A 85 1.61 -8.66 -5.80
CA VAL A 85 3.04 -8.41 -5.52
C VAL A 85 3.70 -8.02 -6.84
N LYS A 86 4.33 -6.85 -6.89
CA LYS A 86 5.00 -6.34 -8.09
C LYS A 86 6.49 -6.73 -8.10
N ALA A 87 7.17 -6.44 -9.21
CA ALA A 87 8.63 -6.45 -9.24
C ALA A 87 9.22 -5.61 -8.10
N GLY A 88 10.26 -6.14 -7.45
CA GLY A 88 10.91 -5.54 -6.29
C GLY A 88 10.15 -5.65 -4.95
N GLU A 89 8.95 -6.23 -4.92
CA GLU A 89 8.12 -6.38 -3.71
C GLU A 89 8.12 -7.83 -3.16
N VAL A 90 7.83 -7.96 -1.86
CA VAL A 90 7.54 -9.24 -1.20
C VAL A 90 6.24 -9.14 -0.41
N MET A 91 5.53 -10.26 -0.30
CA MET A 91 4.36 -10.40 0.57
C MET A 91 4.76 -11.11 1.86
N VAL A 92 4.45 -10.49 3.00
CA VAL A 92 4.73 -11.02 4.34
C VAL A 92 3.42 -11.38 5.02
N ARG A 93 3.30 -12.64 5.48
CA ARG A 93 2.32 -13.07 6.48
C ARG A 93 2.77 -12.55 7.84
N VAL A 94 2.12 -11.51 8.31
CA VAL A 94 2.48 -10.86 9.57
C VAL A 94 2.13 -11.78 10.74
N LYS A 95 3.06 -11.90 11.69
CA LYS A 95 2.95 -12.71 12.91
C LYS A 95 2.88 -11.80 14.14
N ALA A 96 3.70 -10.75 14.18
CA ALA A 96 3.68 -9.71 15.22
C ALA A 96 3.83 -8.31 14.62
N CYS A 97 3.30 -7.28 15.29
CA CYS A 97 3.44 -5.87 14.92
C CYS A 97 4.03 -5.08 16.08
N GLY A 98 4.92 -4.12 15.79
CA GLY A 98 5.33 -3.14 16.79
C GLY A 98 4.28 -2.05 16.98
N LEU A 99 4.28 -1.45 18.16
CA LEU A 99 3.48 -0.28 18.52
C LEU A 99 4.41 0.83 18.99
N ASN A 100 4.34 1.99 18.35
CA ASN A 100 5.23 3.11 18.59
C ASN A 100 4.45 4.33 19.09
N PHE A 101 5.13 5.21 19.84
CA PHE A 101 4.51 6.46 20.29
C PHE A 101 4.03 7.34 19.12
N ALA A 102 4.74 7.28 17.98
CA ALA A 102 4.33 7.96 16.76
C ALA A 102 2.98 7.47 16.21
N ASP A 103 2.58 6.21 16.44
CA ASP A 103 1.26 5.71 16.03
C ASP A 103 0.13 6.39 16.83
N LEU A 104 0.38 6.74 18.10
CA LEU A 104 -0.56 7.51 18.93
C LEU A 104 -0.71 8.95 18.43
N LEU A 105 0.40 9.60 18.09
CA LEU A 105 0.40 10.94 17.50
C LEU A 105 -0.30 10.94 16.13
N ALA A 106 -0.02 9.94 15.29
CA ALA A 106 -0.64 9.80 13.97
C ALA A 106 -2.15 9.57 14.05
N ARG A 107 -2.62 8.74 15.00
CA ARG A 107 -4.05 8.57 15.31
C ARG A 107 -4.74 9.87 15.72
N GLN A 108 -4.00 10.79 16.35
CA GLN A 108 -4.50 12.12 16.74
C GLN A 108 -4.37 13.19 15.64
N GLY A 109 -3.72 12.88 14.49
CA GLY A 109 -3.44 13.86 13.44
C GLY A 109 -2.26 14.79 13.75
N LEU A 110 -1.37 14.38 14.65
CA LEU A 110 -0.18 15.13 15.10
C LEU A 110 1.13 14.57 14.52
N TYR A 111 1.05 13.80 13.41
CA TYR A 111 2.22 13.15 12.80
C TYR A 111 2.08 13.07 11.27
N ASP A 112 2.61 14.07 10.58
CA ASP A 112 2.47 14.30 9.13
C ASP A 112 3.08 13.20 8.23
N ARG A 113 3.76 12.20 8.81
CA ARG A 113 4.35 11.09 8.04
C ARG A 113 3.35 9.95 7.77
N LEU A 114 2.25 9.84 8.51
CA LEU A 114 1.17 8.92 8.18
C LEU A 114 0.28 9.54 7.09
N PRO A 115 -0.07 8.83 6.00
CA PRO A 115 -1.06 9.30 5.04
C PRO A 115 -2.41 9.61 5.69
N SER A 116 -3.14 10.59 5.16
CA SER A 116 -4.47 10.96 5.65
C SER A 116 -5.42 9.74 5.70
N PRO A 117 -6.23 9.59 6.77
CA PRO A 117 -7.27 8.58 6.84
C PRO A 117 -8.26 8.65 5.65
N PRO A 118 -8.81 7.50 5.18
CA PRO A 118 -8.66 6.16 5.75
C PRO A 118 -7.31 5.49 5.41
N VAL A 119 -6.63 4.95 6.41
CA VAL A 119 -5.28 4.37 6.26
C VAL A 119 -5.07 3.17 7.21
N THR A 120 -4.31 2.16 6.78
CA THR A 120 -3.79 1.11 7.68
C THR A 120 -2.50 1.62 8.35
N PRO A 121 -2.43 1.81 9.68
CA PRO A 121 -1.22 2.29 10.35
C PRO A 121 -0.16 1.19 10.54
N GLY A 122 0.84 1.46 11.38
CA GLY A 122 1.91 0.53 11.74
C GLY A 122 3.15 0.68 10.87
N MET A 123 4.27 1.00 11.52
CA MET A 123 5.58 1.22 10.87
C MET A 123 6.49 0.00 10.91
N GLU A 124 6.29 -0.94 11.83
CA GLU A 124 7.11 -2.15 11.92
C GLU A 124 6.28 -3.41 12.18
N CYS A 125 6.73 -4.53 11.62
CA CYS A 125 6.19 -5.86 11.92
C CYS A 125 7.24 -6.94 11.69
N SER A 126 6.88 -8.17 12.02
CA SER A 126 7.65 -9.36 11.68
C SER A 126 6.73 -10.46 11.16
N GLY A 127 7.28 -11.34 10.34
CA GLY A 127 6.52 -12.42 9.75
C GLY A 127 7.32 -13.27 8.78
N GLU A 128 6.59 -13.96 7.90
CA GLU A 128 7.14 -14.94 6.98
C GLU A 128 6.77 -14.56 5.54
N ILE A 129 7.71 -14.65 4.61
CA ILE A 129 7.45 -14.33 3.20
C ILE A 129 6.55 -15.42 2.58
N GLU A 130 5.37 -15.03 2.10
CA GLU A 130 4.41 -15.91 1.40
C GLU A 130 4.50 -15.84 -0.13
N ALA A 131 5.01 -14.73 -0.67
CA ALA A 131 5.22 -14.54 -2.09
C ALA A 131 6.35 -13.52 -2.34
N VAL A 132 7.06 -13.70 -3.44
CA VAL A 132 8.17 -12.87 -3.88
C VAL A 132 7.86 -12.41 -5.29
N GLY A 133 7.99 -11.11 -5.55
CA GLY A 133 7.82 -10.53 -6.88
C GLY A 133 9.03 -10.77 -7.78
N GLU A 134 8.89 -10.38 -9.05
CA GLU A 134 9.99 -10.36 -10.00
C GLU A 134 11.13 -9.44 -9.50
N GLU A 135 12.34 -9.59 -10.05
CA GLU A 135 13.55 -8.81 -9.70
C GLU A 135 14.09 -8.97 -8.26
N VAL A 136 13.35 -9.58 -7.34
CA VAL A 136 13.83 -9.88 -5.97
C VAL A 136 14.69 -11.16 -5.99
N THR A 137 15.99 -11.02 -5.70
CA THR A 137 16.98 -12.11 -5.81
C THR A 137 17.57 -12.58 -4.48
N ASP A 138 17.38 -11.82 -3.40
CA ASP A 138 18.00 -12.05 -2.08
C ASP A 138 17.00 -12.46 -0.98
N ARG A 139 15.74 -12.74 -1.36
CA ARG A 139 14.65 -13.21 -0.49
C ARG A 139 13.88 -14.34 -1.16
N LYS A 140 13.34 -15.26 -0.37
CA LYS A 140 12.52 -16.40 -0.82
C LYS A 140 11.31 -16.62 0.09
N VAL A 141 10.31 -17.33 -0.45
CA VAL A 141 9.16 -17.82 0.34
C VAL A 141 9.66 -18.68 1.51
N GLY A 142 9.06 -18.50 2.69
CA GLY A 142 9.47 -19.14 3.95
C GLY A 142 10.56 -18.39 4.72
N ASP A 143 11.17 -17.32 4.16
CA ASP A 143 12.08 -16.48 4.94
C ASP A 143 11.35 -15.77 6.07
N LYS A 144 11.89 -15.88 7.29
CA LYS A 144 11.47 -15.07 8.43
C LYS A 144 12.09 -13.69 8.31
N VAL A 145 11.26 -12.66 8.29
CA VAL A 145 11.70 -11.26 8.13
C VAL A 145 11.07 -10.35 9.16
N LEU A 146 11.85 -9.38 9.63
CA LEU A 146 11.32 -8.13 10.18
C LEU A 146 11.18 -7.12 9.04
N VAL A 147 10.24 -6.20 9.20
CA VAL A 147 9.86 -5.22 8.19
C VAL A 147 9.78 -3.85 8.82
N LEU A 148 10.39 -2.84 8.18
CA LEU A 148 10.27 -1.43 8.53
C LEU A 148 9.70 -0.67 7.33
N ASN A 149 8.51 -0.10 7.48
CA ASN A 149 7.82 0.63 6.42
C ASN A 149 7.21 1.94 6.94
N ARG A 150 6.78 2.84 6.03
CA ARG A 150 6.13 4.10 6.44
C ARG A 150 4.78 3.88 7.13
N CYS A 151 4.01 2.91 6.68
CA CYS A 151 2.69 2.55 7.20
C CYS A 151 2.26 1.18 6.66
N GLY A 152 1.05 0.73 6.99
CA GLY A 152 0.44 -0.43 6.34
C GLY A 152 0.84 -1.78 6.92
N LEU A 153 1.39 -1.84 8.13
CA LEU A 153 1.85 -3.09 8.74
C LEU A 153 0.89 -3.68 9.78
N TRP A 154 -0.12 -2.92 10.26
CA TRP A 154 -1.20 -3.47 11.12
C TRP A 154 -2.26 -4.24 10.31
N GLN A 155 -1.83 -5.31 9.65
CA GLN A 155 -2.67 -6.21 8.87
C GLN A 155 -2.02 -7.59 8.73
N GLU A 156 -2.82 -8.64 8.53
CA GLU A 156 -2.33 -10.02 8.48
C GLU A 156 -1.47 -10.32 7.24
N VAL A 157 -1.61 -9.52 6.17
CA VAL A 157 -0.82 -9.61 4.94
C VAL A 157 -0.35 -8.21 4.58
N ALA A 158 0.96 -8.02 4.47
CA ALA A 158 1.58 -6.79 3.99
C ALA A 158 2.37 -7.06 2.71
N VAL A 159 2.24 -6.18 1.71
CA VAL A 159 3.14 -6.14 0.55
C VAL A 159 4.03 -4.92 0.69
N VAL A 160 5.34 -5.13 0.59
CA VAL A 160 6.37 -4.11 0.82
C VAL A 160 7.54 -4.30 -0.16
N PRO A 161 8.33 -3.25 -0.46
CA PRO A 161 9.61 -3.43 -1.15
C PRO A 161 10.50 -4.44 -0.41
N ALA A 162 11.20 -5.31 -1.13
CA ALA A 162 12.11 -6.29 -0.53
C ALA A 162 13.21 -5.63 0.32
N THR A 163 13.65 -4.43 -0.09
CA THR A 163 14.61 -3.58 0.62
C THR A 163 14.14 -3.07 1.98
N HIS A 164 12.83 -3.16 2.29
CA HIS A 164 12.27 -2.85 3.60
C HIS A 164 12.28 -4.06 4.56
N THR A 165 12.80 -5.21 4.11
CA THR A 165 12.81 -6.47 4.86
C THR A 165 14.22 -6.91 5.25
N PHE A 166 14.36 -7.42 6.47
CA PHE A 166 15.63 -7.89 7.02
C PHE A 166 15.41 -9.28 7.59
N LEU A 167 16.31 -10.23 7.28
CA LEU A 167 16.19 -11.61 7.74
C LEU A 167 16.31 -11.69 9.27
N ILE A 168 15.40 -12.43 9.90
CA ILE A 168 15.42 -12.69 11.34
C ILE A 168 16.49 -13.77 11.63
N PRO A 169 17.44 -13.53 12.56
CA PRO A 169 18.42 -14.53 12.96
C PRO A 169 17.77 -15.80 13.53
N GLU A 170 18.46 -16.93 13.40
CA GLU A 170 18.02 -18.17 14.02
C GLU A 170 17.90 -18.02 15.55
N GLY A 171 16.84 -18.60 16.12
CA GLY A 171 16.52 -18.51 17.55
C GLY A 171 15.70 -17.28 17.98
N MET A 172 15.62 -16.21 17.18
CA MET A 172 14.81 -15.03 17.49
C MET A 172 13.32 -15.27 17.18
N THR A 173 12.43 -14.88 18.10
CA THR A 173 10.97 -14.95 17.93
C THR A 173 10.44 -13.81 17.05
N PHE A 174 9.21 -13.95 16.54
CA PHE A 174 8.57 -12.88 15.78
C PHE A 174 8.29 -11.66 16.68
N GLU A 175 7.90 -11.88 17.92
CA GLU A 175 7.59 -10.87 18.92
C GLU A 175 8.83 -10.03 19.27
N GLU A 176 10.00 -10.66 19.47
CA GLU A 176 11.28 -9.97 19.63
C GLU A 176 11.64 -9.17 18.37
N ALA A 177 11.56 -9.82 17.20
CA ALA A 177 11.92 -9.19 15.93
C ALA A 177 11.05 -7.97 15.59
N ALA A 178 9.77 -7.97 15.98
CA ALA A 178 8.86 -6.83 15.79
C ALA A 178 9.07 -5.68 16.79
N ALA A 179 9.81 -5.88 17.88
CA ALA A 179 10.08 -4.85 18.88
C ALA A 179 11.38 -4.05 18.61
N LEU A 180 12.22 -4.52 17.68
CA LEU A 180 13.52 -3.96 17.36
C LEU A 180 13.51 -2.72 16.44
N PRO A 181 12.85 -2.70 15.27
CA PRO A 181 13.25 -1.82 14.17
C PRO A 181 13.26 -0.32 14.49
N VAL A 182 12.11 0.24 14.87
CA VAL A 182 11.98 1.68 15.18
C VAL A 182 12.76 2.02 16.44
N ASN A 183 12.62 1.22 17.50
CA ASN A 183 13.25 1.51 18.79
C ASN A 183 14.79 1.46 18.71
N TYR A 184 15.35 0.40 18.14
CA TYR A 184 16.78 0.15 18.11
C TYR A 184 17.50 1.08 17.13
N ILE A 185 16.94 1.33 15.94
CA ILE A 185 17.50 2.30 14.99
C ILE A 185 17.45 3.71 15.60
N THR A 186 16.33 4.11 16.22
CA THR A 186 16.24 5.42 16.89
C THR A 186 17.30 5.57 18.00
N ALA A 187 17.45 4.55 18.85
CA ALA A 187 18.46 4.56 19.92
C ALA A 187 19.89 4.61 19.35
N TYR A 188 20.19 3.82 18.31
CA TYR A 188 21.50 3.81 17.65
C TYR A 188 21.84 5.19 17.08
N MET A 189 20.93 5.79 16.29
CA MET A 189 21.13 7.11 15.70
C MET A 189 21.30 8.20 16.77
N MET A 190 20.49 8.16 17.84
CA MET A 190 20.62 9.12 18.94
C MET A 190 21.97 9.00 19.68
N LEU A 191 22.48 7.79 19.89
CA LEU A 191 23.72 7.58 20.64
C LEU A 191 24.97 7.81 19.77
N PHE A 192 25.02 7.24 18.56
CA PHE A 192 26.25 7.18 17.77
C PHE A 192 26.33 8.23 16.66
N ASP A 193 25.23 8.48 15.94
CA ASP A 193 25.25 9.41 14.80
C ASP A 193 25.06 10.87 15.25
N PHE A 194 24.09 11.12 16.14
CA PHE A 194 23.80 12.45 16.67
C PHE A 194 24.54 12.75 17.99
N GLY A 195 24.55 11.78 18.91
CA GLY A 195 25.22 11.92 20.21
C GLY A 195 26.74 11.72 20.18
N ASN A 196 27.26 11.08 19.12
CA ASN A 196 28.69 10.79 18.96
C ASN A 196 29.32 10.10 20.19
N LEU A 197 28.60 9.18 20.82
CA LEU A 197 28.99 8.53 22.07
C LEU A 197 30.32 7.79 21.95
N ARG A 198 31.24 8.02 22.89
CA ARG A 198 32.57 7.44 22.97
C ARG A 198 32.80 6.71 24.31
N PRO A 199 33.77 5.78 24.38
CA PRO A 199 34.18 5.17 25.64
C PRO A 199 34.48 6.21 26.73
N ASN A 200 34.15 5.87 27.97
CA ASN A 200 34.30 6.73 29.16
C ASN A 200 33.39 7.99 29.20
N GLN A 201 32.36 8.06 28.37
CA GLN A 201 31.29 9.06 28.51
C GLN A 201 30.08 8.50 29.29
N SER A 202 29.38 9.38 30.00
CA SER A 202 28.15 9.06 30.74
C SER A 202 26.91 9.46 29.95
N ILE A 203 25.84 8.65 30.04
CA ILE A 203 24.53 8.94 29.46
C ILE A 203 23.43 8.88 30.53
N LEU A 204 22.39 9.71 30.36
CA LEU A 204 21.16 9.66 31.15
C LEU A 204 20.02 9.18 30.25
N ILE A 205 19.42 8.04 30.59
CA ILE A 205 18.28 7.48 29.85
C ILE A 205 17.01 7.71 30.66
N HIS A 206 16.19 8.67 30.21
CA HIS A 206 14.83 8.84 30.75
C HIS A 206 13.93 7.68 30.29
N SER A 207 13.01 7.25 31.16
CA SER A 207 12.02 6.20 30.87
C SER A 207 12.60 4.86 30.37
N ALA A 208 13.82 4.51 30.81
CA ALA A 208 14.59 3.34 30.36
C ALA A 208 13.85 1.98 30.40
N ALA A 209 12.79 1.85 31.22
CA ALA A 209 12.01 0.62 31.34
C ALA A 209 11.03 0.35 30.18
N GLY A 210 10.78 1.31 29.28
CA GLY A 210 10.12 1.07 27.98
C GLY A 210 8.69 0.49 27.99
N ARG A 211 8.05 0.34 29.15
CA ARG A 211 6.60 0.14 29.28
C ARG A 211 6.07 1.17 30.27
N THR A 212 5.00 1.86 29.89
CA THR A 212 4.27 2.74 30.80
C THR A 212 3.76 1.92 31.97
N GLN A 213 4.29 2.18 33.18
CA GLN A 213 3.56 1.82 34.39
C GLN A 213 2.24 2.59 34.35
N SER A 214 1.11 1.88 34.44
CA SER A 214 -0.11 2.52 34.94
C SER A 214 0.08 2.74 36.44
N PRO A 215 -0.33 3.89 37.00
CA PRO A 215 -0.76 3.94 38.39
C PRO A 215 -1.99 3.05 38.63
#